data_AF-A0A1W0E480-F1
#
_entry.id   AF-A0A1W0E480-F1
#
_cell.length_a   1.000
_cell.length_b   1.000
_cell.length_c   1.000
_cell.angle_alpha   90.00
_cell.angle_beta   90.00
_cell.angle_gamma   90.00
#
_symmetry.space_group_name_H-M   'P 1'
#
loop_
_entity.id
_entity.type
_entity.pdbx_description
1 polymer ?
#
loop_
_entity_poly.entity_id
_entity_poly.type
_entity_poly.pdbx_seq_one_letter_code
_entity_poly.pdbx_strand_id
1 'polypeptide(L)'
;MSPIDIIYDRQLRLIGNTTQLKLHDHTILIHGAVCHTTAEILKNIALLGVKEIVTTPSILKHTSAYIKVDVSELVRNSKIVILEEEEIHNKYYNKYYNKYYNKYNNIYNIIYIIFYII
;
A
#
# COMPACT_ATOMS: atom_id res chain seq x y z
N MET A 1 27.02 3.72 2.26
CA MET A 1 25.55 3.81 2.29
C MET A 1 25.03 3.33 0.96
N SER A 2 24.04 2.46 0.96
CA SER A 2 23.34 2.09 -0.28
C SER A 2 22.53 3.29 -0.78
N PRO A 3 22.18 3.37 -2.08
CA PRO A 3 21.33 4.43 -2.62
C PRO A 3 19.97 4.54 -1.90
N ILE A 4 19.45 3.43 -1.37
CA ILE A 4 18.18 3.39 -0.62
C ILE A 4 18.31 4.09 0.74
N ASP A 5 19.47 3.96 1.38
CA ASP A 5 19.75 4.61 2.68
C ASP A 5 19.79 6.14 2.55
N ILE A 6 20.16 6.66 1.38
CA ILE A 6 20.21 8.10 1.12
C ILE A 6 18.80 8.67 0.94
N ILE A 7 17.92 7.95 0.23
CA ILE A 7 16.53 8.38 0.01
C ILE A 7 15.75 8.38 1.33
N TYR A 8 15.98 7.37 2.18
CA TYR A 8 15.22 7.16 3.40
C TYR A 8 15.95 7.56 4.69
N ASP A 9 17.08 8.29 4.64
CA ASP A 9 17.93 8.60 5.82
C ASP A 9 17.11 9.10 7.03
N ARG A 10 16.22 10.07 6.81
CA ARG A 10 15.38 10.62 7.89
C ARG A 10 14.37 9.61 8.44
N GLN A 11 13.80 8.76 7.58
CA GLN A 11 12.88 7.71 7.99
C GLN A 11 13.63 6.61 8.73
N LEU A 12 14.81 6.21 8.25
CA LEU A 12 15.69 5.23 8.89
C LEU A 12 16.08 5.65 10.31
N ARG A 13 16.32 6.94 10.55
CA ARG A 13 16.56 7.47 11.91
C ARG A 13 15.35 7.37 12.83
N LEU A 14 14.13 7.44 12.27
CA LEU A 14 12.89 7.40 13.04
C LEU A 14 12.45 5.96 13.37
N ILE A 15 12.39 5.09 12.36
CA ILE A 15 11.81 3.75 12.50
C ILE A 15 12.87 2.63 12.53
N GLY A 16 14.13 2.95 12.22
CA GLY A 16 15.23 2.00 12.17
C GLY A 16 15.30 1.19 10.87
N ASN A 17 16.51 0.73 10.55
CA ASN A 17 16.78 -0.05 9.34
C ASN A 17 15.98 -1.36 9.27
N THR A 18 15.89 -2.08 10.39
CA THR A 18 15.14 -3.34 10.47
C THR A 18 13.66 -3.17 10.09
N THR A 19 13.04 -2.07 10.51
CA THR A 19 11.63 -1.78 10.20
C THR A 19 11.47 -1.39 8.73
N GLN A 20 12.37 -0.55 8.21
CA GLN A 20 12.35 -0.16 6.80
C GLN A 20 12.53 -1.37 5.86
N LEU A 21 13.46 -2.28 6.18
CA LEU A 21 13.64 -3.53 5.44
C LEU A 21 12.38 -4.40 5.46
N LYS A 22 11.71 -4.50 6.62
CA LYS A 22 10.41 -5.19 6.68
C LYS A 22 9.40 -4.52 5.76
N LEU A 23 9.26 -3.20 5.79
CA LEU A 23 8.33 -2.47 4.93
C LEU A 23 8.59 -2.72 3.43
N HIS A 24 9.87 -2.80 3.02
CA HIS A 24 10.27 -3.16 1.65
C HIS A 24 9.82 -4.54 1.18
N ASP A 25 9.43 -5.44 2.10
CA ASP A 25 8.89 -6.76 1.77
C ASP A 25 7.36 -6.83 1.80
N HIS A 26 6.67 -5.76 2.19
CA HIS A 26 5.22 -5.75 2.37
C HIS A 26 4.47 -5.22 1.14
N THR A 27 3.38 -5.92 0.80
CA THR A 27 2.36 -5.41 -0.11
C THR A 27 1.23 -4.78 0.72
N ILE A 28 0.85 -3.54 0.41
CA ILE A 28 -0.26 -2.85 1.07
C ILE A 28 -1.41 -2.69 0.10
N LEU A 29 -2.60 -3.15 0.51
CA LEU A 29 -3.84 -2.91 -0.21
C LEU A 29 -4.57 -1.71 0.40
N ILE A 30 -4.84 -0.71 -0.43
CA ILE A 30 -5.64 0.47 -0.08
C ILE A 30 -6.90 0.46 -0.95
N HIS A 31 -8.03 0.18 -0.32
CA HIS A 31 -9.32 0.10 -0.99
C HIS A 31 -10.45 0.63 -0.07
N GLY A 32 -11.57 1.05 -0.65
CA GLY A 32 -12.72 1.61 0.08
C GLY A 32 -13.11 3.00 -0.44
N ALA A 33 -13.61 3.85 0.46
CA ALA A 33 -14.15 5.16 0.08
C ALA A 33 -13.11 6.08 -0.58
N VAL A 34 -13.52 6.77 -1.64
CA VAL A 34 -12.72 7.79 -2.33
C VAL A 34 -12.88 9.13 -1.60
N CYS A 35 -11.93 9.45 -0.72
CA CYS A 35 -11.95 10.68 0.08
C CYS A 35 -10.53 11.19 0.38
N HIS A 36 -10.43 12.40 0.93
CA HIS A 36 -9.14 13.02 1.28
C HIS A 36 -8.34 12.17 2.28
N THR A 37 -9.00 11.48 3.21
CA THR A 37 -8.31 10.59 4.16
C THR A 37 -7.62 9.44 3.43
N THR A 38 -8.33 8.77 2.52
CA THR A 38 -7.74 7.69 1.70
C THR A 38 -6.60 8.22 0.82
N ALA A 39 -6.73 9.43 0.28
CA ALA A 39 -5.69 10.07 -0.51
C ALA A 39 -4.42 10.37 0.30
N GLU A 40 -4.56 10.95 1.50
CA GLU A 40 -3.44 11.20 2.40
C GLU A 40 -2.72 9.91 2.80
N ILE A 41 -3.48 8.84 3.02
CA ILE A 41 -2.92 7.52 3.34
C ILE A 41 -2.15 6.96 2.16
N LEU A 42 -2.73 6.95 0.95
CA LEU A 42 -2.03 6.48 -0.24
C LEU A 42 -0.75 7.28 -0.49
N LYS A 43 -0.79 8.62 -0.38
CA LYS A 43 0.39 9.48 -0.49
C LYS A 43 1.48 9.07 0.51
N ASN A 44 1.12 8.90 1.77
CA ASN A 44 2.09 8.54 2.80
C ASN A 44 2.67 7.14 2.57
N ILE A 45 1.84 6.15 2.22
CA ILE A 45 2.30 4.80 1.89
C ILE A 45 3.23 4.80 0.66
N ALA A 46 2.94 5.61 -0.37
CA ALA A 46 3.82 5.81 -1.52
C ALA A 46 5.21 6.33 -1.11
N LEU A 47 5.26 7.27 -0.17
CA LEU A 47 6.51 7.82 0.37
C LEU A 47 7.24 6.88 1.35
N LEU A 48 6.55 5.90 1.94
CA LEU A 48 7.14 4.95 2.90
C LEU A 48 8.07 3.93 2.22
N GLY A 49 7.95 3.72 0.91
CA GLY A 49 8.82 2.80 0.17
C GLY A 49 8.51 1.31 0.41
N VAL A 50 7.25 0.92 0.43
CA VAL A 50 6.86 -0.50 0.55
C VAL A 50 7.20 -1.31 -0.72
N LYS A 51 7.02 -2.64 -0.71
CA LYS A 51 7.24 -3.45 -1.93
C LYS A 51 6.27 -3.08 -3.05
N GLU A 52 4.99 -3.11 -2.72
CA GLU A 52 3.90 -2.99 -3.67
C GLU A 52 2.70 -2.34 -3.00
N ILE A 53 2.03 -1.45 -3.73
CA ILE A 53 0.80 -0.79 -3.33
C ILE A 53 -0.26 -1.22 -4.30
N VAL A 54 -1.32 -1.84 -3.79
CA VAL A 54 -2.47 -2.25 -4.59
C VAL A 54 -3.61 -1.29 -4.28
N THR A 55 -4.21 -0.70 -5.30
CA THR A 55 -5.33 0.22 -5.13
C THR A 55 -6.23 0.23 -6.36
N THR A 56 -7.31 1.01 -6.31
CA THR A 56 -8.28 1.12 -7.41
C THR A 56 -7.99 2.35 -8.28
N PRO A 57 -8.45 2.36 -9.55
CA PRO A 57 -8.27 3.51 -10.44
C PRO A 57 -8.85 4.81 -9.83
N SER A 58 -9.98 4.69 -9.13
CA SER A 58 -10.70 5.82 -8.54
C SER A 58 -9.91 6.48 -7.40
N ILE A 59 -9.33 5.68 -6.49
CA ILE A 59 -8.49 6.17 -5.39
C ILE A 59 -7.21 6.80 -5.94
N LEU A 60 -6.55 6.15 -6.90
CA LEU A 60 -5.33 6.68 -7.50
C LEU A 60 -5.58 8.03 -8.17
N LYS A 61 -6.62 8.12 -9.01
CA LYS A 61 -7.01 9.36 -9.70
C LYS A 61 -7.34 10.48 -8.72
N HIS A 62 -8.13 10.18 -7.69
CA HIS A 62 -8.48 11.17 -6.67
C HIS A 62 -7.25 11.66 -5.91
N THR A 63 -6.35 10.75 -5.57
CA THR A 63 -5.12 11.08 -4.84
C THR A 63 -4.21 11.97 -5.67
N SER A 64 -3.94 11.62 -6.94
CA SER A 64 -3.11 12.44 -7.82
C SER A 64 -3.69 13.85 -8.02
N ALA A 65 -5.03 13.96 -8.12
CA ALA A 65 -5.70 15.26 -8.19
C ALA A 65 -5.58 16.06 -6.89
N TYR A 66 -5.70 15.39 -5.73
CA TYR A 66 -5.62 16.00 -4.41
C TYR A 66 -4.20 16.54 -4.11
N ILE A 67 -3.15 15.77 -4.42
CA ILE A 67 -1.76 16.17 -4.18
C ILE A 67 -1.16 17.00 -5.33
N LYS A 68 -1.89 17.15 -6.45
CA LYS A 68 -1.49 17.86 -7.67
C LYS A 68 -0.20 17.34 -8.32
N VAL A 69 0.09 16.06 -8.12
CA VAL A 69 1.25 15.33 -8.64
C VAL A 69 0.80 13.91 -8.92
N ASP A 70 1.34 13.25 -9.94
CA ASP A 70 1.08 11.82 -10.12
C ASP A 70 1.72 11.03 -8.97
N VAL A 71 0.91 10.22 -8.27
CA VAL A 71 1.40 9.34 -7.19
C VAL A 71 2.53 8.43 -7.67
N SER A 72 2.57 8.07 -8.97
CA SER A 72 3.68 7.31 -9.55
C SER A 72 5.04 8.00 -9.41
N GLU A 73 5.09 9.34 -9.37
CA GLU A 73 6.31 10.13 -9.18
C GLU A 73 6.81 10.11 -7.73
N LEU A 74 5.91 9.85 -6.77
CA LEU A 74 6.28 9.69 -5.36
C LEU A 74 6.93 8.32 -5.09
N VAL A 75 6.55 7.33 -5.90
CA VAL A 75 6.96 5.95 -5.71
C VAL A 75 8.33 5.72 -6.36
N ARG A 76 9.37 5.63 -5.53
CA ARG A 76 10.75 5.42 -6.00
C ARG A 76 11.19 3.96 -6.05
N ASN A 77 10.75 3.15 -5.08
CA ASN A 77 11.18 1.76 -4.92
C ASN A 77 10.01 0.79 -4.68
N SER A 78 8.78 1.25 -4.91
CA SER A 78 7.58 0.42 -4.83
C SER A 78 6.99 0.21 -6.21
N LYS A 79 6.12 -0.77 -6.33
CA LYS A 79 5.26 -0.93 -7.50
C LYS A 79 3.83 -0.51 -7.16
N ILE A 80 3.18 0.31 -7.98
CA ILE A 80 1.73 0.51 -7.87
C ILE A 80 1.04 -0.49 -8.81
N VAL A 81 0.10 -1.26 -8.27
CA VAL A 81 -0.77 -2.16 -9.02
C VAL A 81 -2.20 -1.64 -8.89
N ILE A 82 -2.82 -1.37 -10.03
CA ILE A 82 -4.19 -0.90 -10.11
C ILE A 82 -5.05 -2.10 -10.45
N LEU A 83 -6.08 -2.35 -9.64
CA LEU A 83 -7.07 -3.41 -9.85
C LEU A 83 -8.47 -2.82 -9.74
N GLU A 84 -9.40 -3.36 -10.51
CA GLU A 84 -10.82 -3.05 -10.35
C GLU A 84 -11.36 -3.61 -9.03
N GLU A 85 -12.45 -3.03 -8.52
CA GLU A 85 -13.07 -3.44 -7.24
C GLU A 85 -13.39 -4.95 -7.20
N GLU A 86 -13.91 -5.48 -8.31
CA GLU A 86 -14.23 -6.90 -8.46
C GLU A 86 -12.98 -7.79 -8.38
N GLU A 87 -11.87 -7.36 -8.99
CA GLU A 87 -10.60 -8.09 -8.94
C GLU A 87 -10.02 -8.08 -7.53
N ILE A 88 -10.14 -6.97 -6.79
CA ILE A 88 -9.74 -6.88 -5.39
C ILE A 88 -10.58 -7.85 -4.54
N HIS A 89 -11.89 -7.89 -4.76
CA HIS A 89 -12.79 -8.81 -4.09
C HIS A 89 -12.38 -10.27 -4.36
N ASN A 90 -12.20 -10.62 -5.63
CA ASN A 90 -11.85 -11.99 -6.02
C ASN A 90 -10.46 -12.41 -5.52
N LYS A 91 -9.48 -11.53 -5.55
CA LYS A 91 -8.08 -11.86 -5.23
C LYS A 91 -7.79 -11.82 -3.73
N TYR A 92 -8.34 -10.85 -3.02
CA TYR A 92 -8.00 -10.61 -1.61
C TYR A 92 -9.11 -11.06 -0.65
N TYR A 93 -10.39 -10.88 -1.00
CA TYR A 93 -11.50 -11.27 -0.13
C TYR A 93 -11.82 -12.77 -0.20
N ASN A 94 -11.94 -13.36 -1.39
CA ASN A 94 -12.22 -14.80 -1.52
C ASN A 94 -11.06 -15.68 -1.01
N LYS A 95 -9.83 -15.19 -1.09
CA LYS A 95 -8.65 -15.82 -0.46
C LYS A 95 -8.74 -15.80 1.06
N TYR A 96 -9.31 -14.74 1.64
CA TYR A 96 -9.52 -14.61 3.09
C TYR A 96 -10.67 -15.48 3.59
N TYR A 97 -11.79 -15.53 2.85
CA TYR A 97 -12.93 -16.40 3.16
C TYR A 97 -12.52 -17.88 3.18
N ASN A 98 -11.73 -18.32 2.19
CA ASN A 98 -11.17 -19.67 2.16
C ASN A 98 -10.11 -19.93 3.25
N LYS A 99 -9.39 -18.91 3.72
CA LYS A 99 -8.39 -19.01 4.81
C LYS A 99 -9.04 -19.19 6.19
N TYR A 100 -10.21 -18.60 6.43
CA TYR A 100 -10.97 -18.85 7.67
C TYR A 100 -11.59 -20.25 7.70
N TYR A 101 -11.84 -20.86 6.55
CA TYR A 101 -12.32 -22.24 6.44
C TYR A 101 -11.19 -23.28 6.50
N ASN A 102 -9.99 -22.95 6.01
CA ASN A 102 -8.80 -23.81 6.10
C ASN A 102 -7.79 -23.25 7.11
N LYS A 103 -7.97 -23.68 8.36
CA LYS A 103 -7.02 -23.55 9.46
C LYS A 103 -5.65 -24.11 9.00
N TYR A 104 -4.62 -23.27 9.03
CA TYR A 104 -3.23 -23.53 8.65
C TYR A 104 -2.92 -23.57 7.14
N ASN A 105 -2.47 -22.44 6.56
CA ASN A 105 -1.17 -22.34 5.87
C ASN A 105 -0.91 -20.96 5.23
N ASN A 106 0.37 -20.56 5.30
CA ASN A 106 1.06 -19.43 4.66
C ASN A 106 0.78 -17.99 5.11
N ILE A 107 1.81 -17.46 5.79
CA ILE A 107 2.05 -16.06 6.15
C ILE A 107 2.34 -15.29 4.86
N TYR A 108 1.32 -14.62 4.32
CA TYR A 108 1.53 -13.52 3.38
C TYR A 108 1.39 -12.22 4.18
N ASN A 109 2.46 -11.43 4.22
CA ASN A 109 2.57 -10.13 4.87
C ASN A 109 1.77 -9.07 4.09
N ILE A 110 0.45 -9.22 4.05
CA ILE A 110 -0.48 -8.24 3.48
C ILE A 110 -1.12 -7.49 4.64
N ILE A 111 -0.84 -6.19 4.74
CA ILE A 111 -1.54 -5.30 5.66
C ILE A 111 -2.77 -4.77 4.93
N TYR A 112 -3.95 -5.06 5.48
CA TYR A 112 -5.22 -4.55 5.00
C TYR A 112 -5.51 -3.23 5.68
N ILE A 113 -5.63 -2.16 4.89
CA ILE A 113 -6.17 -0.90 5.36
C ILE A 113 -7.50 -0.69 4.64
N ILE A 114 -8.59 -1.06 5.32
CA ILE A 114 -9.95 -1.02 4.80
C ILE A 114 -10.67 0.16 5.46
N PHE A 115 -11.09 1.15 4.68
CA PHE A 115 -11.91 2.26 5.18
C PHE A 115 -13.36 2.08 4.77
N TYR A 116 -14.20 1.75 5.74
CA TYR A 116 -15.64 2.02 5.68
C TYR A 116 -15.88 3.36 6.35
N ILE A 117 -16.05 4.42 5.57
CA ILE A 117 -16.63 5.67 6.08
C ILE A 117 -18.12 5.58 5.75
N ILE A 118 -18.93 5.47 6.81
CA ILE A 118 -20.41 5.56 6.77
C ILE A 118 -20.80 7.01 6.57
#